data_AF-A0A846PE83-F1
#
_entry.id   AF-A0A846PE83-F1
#
_cell.length_a   1.000
_cell.length_b   1.000
_cell.length_c   1.000
_cell.angle_alpha   90.00
_cell.angle_beta   90.00
_cell.angle_gamma   90.00
#
_symmetry.space_group_name_H-M   'P 1'
#
loop_
_entity.id
_entity.type
_entity.pdbx_description
1 polymer ?
#
loop_
_entity_poly.entity_id
_entity_poly.type
_entity_poly.pdbx_seq_one_letter_code
_entity_poly.pdbx_strand_id
1 'polypeptide(L)'
;MTKFEVKLPKRKKAVVWCISNVRVVGVAYIRKLKKQVDDTGVDKGIIVANTRYTWAARREAKKFSIELIPRRFPPFNIFKHALVPKHEILSSEKVKRLLEKYHIKPYQLPRIKASDVAVIAIGAKPGDVVKIIRQSPTAGKHIAHRLVVTDPKAKIKL
;
A
#
# COMPACT_ATOMS: atom_id res chain seq x y z
N MET A 1 -5.74 -0.54 -24.66
CA MET A 1 -5.40 0.13 -23.37
C MET A 1 -6.64 0.86 -22.93
N THR A 2 -7.09 0.66 -21.70
CA THR A 2 -8.33 1.28 -21.18
C THR A 2 -7.97 2.27 -20.07
N LYS A 3 -8.65 3.42 -20.08
CA LYS A 3 -8.47 4.50 -19.11
C LYS A 3 -9.80 4.75 -18.43
N PHE A 4 -9.75 4.94 -17.12
CA PHE A 4 -10.92 5.20 -16.31
C PHE A 4 -10.64 6.39 -15.40
N GLU A 5 -11.58 7.32 -15.33
CA GLU A 5 -11.59 8.34 -14.29
C GLU A 5 -12.37 7.82 -13.09
N VAL A 6 -11.73 7.85 -11.92
CA VAL A 6 -12.30 7.29 -10.70
C VAL A 6 -12.33 8.39 -9.64
N LYS A 7 -13.45 8.45 -8.89
CA LYS A 7 -13.57 9.29 -7.70
C LYS A 7 -13.05 8.50 -6.49
N LEU A 8 -11.99 8.97 -5.86
CA LEU A 8 -11.45 8.41 -4.63
C LEU A 8 -12.25 8.89 -3.41
N PRO A 9 -12.26 8.11 -2.30
CA PRO A 9 -12.80 8.58 -1.03
C PRO A 9 -12.10 9.89 -0.60
N LYS A 10 -12.89 10.86 -0.11
CA LYS A 10 -12.52 12.27 0.14
C LYS A 10 -12.50 13.22 -1.08
N ARG A 11 -13.39 13.01 -2.06
CA ARG A 11 -13.60 13.90 -3.24
C ARG A 11 -12.39 14.10 -4.17
N LYS A 12 -11.32 13.32 -3.99
CA LYS A 12 -10.15 13.35 -4.88
C LYS A 12 -10.49 12.61 -6.18
N LYS A 13 -10.04 13.11 -7.33
CA LYS A 13 -10.13 12.36 -8.59
C LYS A 13 -8.84 11.57 -8.79
N ALA A 14 -8.91 10.46 -9.52
CA ALA A 14 -7.75 9.69 -9.95
C ALA A 14 -7.95 9.17 -11.37
N VAL A 15 -6.87 9.15 -12.16
CA VAL A 15 -6.85 8.49 -13.46
C VAL A 15 -6.26 7.11 -13.31
N VAL A 16 -7.03 6.09 -13.66
CA VAL A 16 -6.59 4.69 -13.68
C VAL A 16 -6.28 4.30 -15.12
N TRP A 17 -5.04 3.88 -15.37
CA TRP A 17 -4.60 3.40 -16.68
C TRP A 17 -4.27 1.92 -16.64
N CYS A 18 -5.06 1.13 -17.38
CA CYS A 18 -4.89 -0.32 -17.50
C CYS A 18 -4.07 -0.67 -18.75
N ILE A 19 -2.91 -1.26 -18.53
CA ILE A 19 -1.96 -1.69 -19.57
C ILE A 19 -1.94 -3.22 -19.61
N SER A 20 -2.62 -3.80 -20.61
CA SER A 20 -2.71 -5.24 -20.81
C SER A 20 -1.73 -5.80 -21.84
N ASN A 21 -1.42 -5.04 -22.90
CA ASN A 21 -0.69 -5.56 -24.07
C ASN A 21 0.80 -5.18 -24.12
N VAL A 22 1.48 -5.12 -22.97
CA VAL A 22 2.88 -4.66 -22.92
C VAL A 22 3.71 -5.56 -22.02
N ARG A 23 4.82 -6.09 -22.53
CA ARG A 23 5.72 -7.01 -21.81
C ARG A 23 6.40 -6.37 -20.58
N VAL A 24 6.78 -5.10 -20.65
CA VAL A 24 7.43 -4.35 -19.56
C VAL A 24 6.94 -2.89 -19.57
N VAL A 25 6.53 -2.39 -18.40
CA VAL A 25 6.16 -0.98 -18.25
C VAL A 25 7.40 -0.17 -17.86
N GLY A 26 7.85 0.66 -18.81
CA GLY A 26 8.97 1.58 -18.65
C GLY A 26 8.57 3.02 -18.28
N VAL A 27 9.59 3.88 -18.18
CA VAL A 27 9.53 5.32 -17.88
C VAL A 27 8.59 6.09 -18.80
N ALA A 28 8.57 5.75 -20.09
CA ALA A 28 7.72 6.42 -21.09
C ALA A 28 6.23 6.39 -20.72
N TYR A 29 5.74 5.29 -20.13
CA TYR A 29 4.35 5.18 -19.71
C TYR A 29 4.02 6.10 -18.53
N ILE A 30 4.97 6.28 -17.61
CA ILE A 30 4.77 7.16 -16.46
C ILE A 30 4.73 8.61 -16.91
N ARG A 31 5.64 9.02 -17.79
CA ARG A 31 5.63 10.37 -18.36
C ARG A 31 4.36 10.66 -19.16
N LYS A 32 3.90 9.67 -19.94
CA LYS A 32 2.60 9.76 -20.63
C LYS A 32 1.47 9.97 -19.64
N LEU A 33 1.40 9.17 -18.57
CA LEU A 33 0.36 9.33 -17.57
C LEU A 33 0.46 10.68 -16.86
N LYS A 34 1.67 11.14 -16.53
CA LYS A 34 1.89 12.44 -15.90
C LYS A 34 1.30 13.56 -16.74
N LYS A 35 1.62 13.61 -18.04
CA LYS A 35 1.06 14.62 -18.95
C LYS A 35 -0.47 14.64 -18.88
N GLN A 36 -1.09 13.46 -18.89
CA GLN A 36 -2.55 13.37 -18.79
C GLN A 36 -3.10 13.80 -17.42
N VAL A 37 -2.40 13.49 -16.33
CA VAL A 37 -2.78 13.92 -14.98
C VAL A 37 -2.75 15.44 -14.90
N ASP A 38 -1.72 16.06 -15.48
CA ASP A 38 -1.58 17.52 -15.59
C ASP A 38 -2.70 18.11 -16.46
N ASP A 39 -2.97 17.53 -17.65
CA ASP A 39 -4.02 17.98 -18.57
C ASP A 39 -5.44 17.90 -17.96
N THR A 40 -5.68 16.90 -17.11
CA THR A 40 -7.00 16.65 -16.51
C THR A 40 -7.16 17.34 -15.13
N GLY A 41 -6.08 17.91 -14.59
CA GLY A 41 -6.06 18.54 -13.26
C GLY A 41 -6.36 17.58 -12.12
N VAL A 42 -5.89 16.34 -12.22
CA VAL A 42 -6.22 15.26 -11.27
C VAL A 42 -5.10 15.08 -10.23
N ASP A 43 -5.46 14.75 -8.98
CA ASP A 43 -4.48 14.66 -7.87
C ASP A 43 -3.57 13.43 -7.93
N LYS A 44 -4.04 12.33 -8.56
CA LYS A 44 -3.38 11.03 -8.46
C LYS A 44 -3.52 10.19 -9.74
N GLY A 45 -2.43 9.57 -10.17
CA GLY A 45 -2.43 8.59 -11.25
C GLY A 45 -2.25 7.17 -10.71
N ILE A 46 -2.93 6.19 -11.29
CA ILE A 46 -2.79 4.77 -10.95
C ILE A 46 -2.50 4.00 -12.24
N ILE A 47 -1.43 3.20 -12.27
CA ILE A 47 -1.16 2.28 -13.38
C ILE A 47 -1.40 0.86 -12.90
N VAL A 48 -2.24 0.15 -13.63
CA VAL A 48 -2.49 -1.28 -13.44
C VAL A 48 -1.92 -2.02 -14.63
N ALA A 49 -0.95 -2.91 -14.38
CA ALA A 49 -0.37 -3.74 -15.42
C ALA A 49 -0.21 -5.18 -14.91
N ASN A 50 -0.47 -6.15 -15.80
CA ASN A 50 -0.19 -7.56 -15.52
C ASN A 50 1.30 -7.90 -15.71
N THR A 51 2.14 -6.91 -16.00
CA THR A 51 3.56 -7.09 -16.31
C THR A 51 4.47 -6.37 -15.32
N ARG A 52 5.78 -6.61 -15.45
CA ARG A 52 6.76 -6.03 -14.52
C ARG A 52 6.97 -4.55 -14.83
N TYR A 53 7.09 -3.74 -13.78
CA TYR A 53 7.57 -2.37 -13.86
C TYR A 53 9.10 -2.35 -13.77
N THR A 54 9.75 -1.55 -14.61
CA THR A 54 11.19 -1.32 -14.45
C THR A 54 11.50 -0.56 -13.15
N TRP A 55 12.71 -0.71 -12.63
CA TRP A 55 13.12 0.02 -11.42
C TRP A 55 13.11 1.54 -11.62
N ALA A 56 13.55 2.01 -12.80
CA ALA A 56 13.48 3.43 -13.18
C ALA A 56 12.03 3.93 -13.18
N ALA A 57 11.10 3.13 -13.72
CA ALA A 57 9.68 3.44 -13.68
C ALA A 57 9.17 3.56 -12.23
N ARG A 58 9.50 2.62 -11.34
CA ARG A 58 9.10 2.72 -9.92
C ARG A 58 9.60 3.99 -9.23
N ARG A 59 10.83 4.40 -9.50
CA ARG A 59 11.41 5.63 -8.92
C ARG A 59 10.71 6.89 -9.42
N GLU A 60 10.43 6.95 -10.71
CA GLU A 60 9.81 8.11 -11.34
C GLU A 60 8.32 8.22 -10.96
N ALA A 61 7.61 7.09 -10.88
CA ALA A 61 6.23 7.04 -10.40
C ALA A 61 6.10 7.64 -8.99
N LYS A 62 7.05 7.31 -8.09
CA LYS A 62 7.09 7.87 -6.72
C LYS A 62 7.27 9.40 -6.72
N LYS A 63 8.03 9.96 -7.68
CA LYS A 63 8.22 11.42 -7.80
C LYS A 63 6.95 12.13 -8.25
N PHE A 64 6.18 11.51 -9.13
CA PHE A 64 4.97 12.10 -9.70
C PHE A 64 3.68 11.69 -8.98
N SER A 65 3.78 11.15 -7.75
CA SER A 65 2.62 10.66 -6.99
C SER A 65 1.76 9.64 -7.76
N ILE A 66 2.36 8.90 -8.68
CA ILE A 66 1.72 7.84 -9.45
C ILE A 66 1.89 6.52 -8.70
N GLU A 67 0.78 5.82 -8.48
CA GLU A 67 0.75 4.53 -7.83
C GLU A 67 0.80 3.40 -8.86
N LEU A 68 1.69 2.43 -8.65
CA LEU A 68 1.83 1.27 -9.52
C LEU A 68 1.26 0.05 -8.81
N ILE A 69 0.16 -0.50 -9.32
CA ILE A 69 -0.44 -1.71 -8.72
C ILE A 69 0.33 -2.93 -9.20
N PRO A 70 1.00 -3.68 -8.29
CA PRO A 70 1.77 -4.84 -8.69
C PRO A 70 0.84 -5.97 -9.17
N ARG A 71 1.34 -6.81 -10.10
CA ARG A 71 0.63 -8.01 -10.59
C ARG A 71 0.04 -8.91 -9.50
N ARG A 72 0.71 -9.00 -8.35
CA ARG A 72 0.29 -9.85 -7.21
C ARG A 72 -0.90 -9.27 -6.43
N PHE A 73 -1.30 -8.04 -6.70
CA PHE A 73 -2.41 -7.42 -6.03
C PHE A 73 -3.73 -8.04 -6.55
N PRO A 74 -4.57 -8.61 -5.68
CA PRO A 74 -5.80 -9.26 -6.09
C PRO A 74 -6.82 -8.23 -6.60
N PRO A 75 -7.63 -8.58 -7.62
CA PRO A 75 -8.66 -7.69 -8.16
C PRO A 75 -9.91 -7.60 -7.27
N PHE A 76 -10.02 -8.44 -6.24
CA PHE A 76 -11.14 -8.48 -5.31
C PHE A 76 -10.77 -7.90 -3.94
N ASN A 77 -11.78 -7.57 -3.13
CA ASN A 77 -11.57 -7.07 -1.78
C ASN A 77 -11.12 -8.18 -0.82
N ILE A 78 -9.85 -8.16 -0.43
CA ILE A 78 -9.25 -9.14 0.50
C ILE A 78 -9.87 -9.15 1.89
N PHE A 79 -10.40 -8.04 2.37
CA PHE A 79 -10.97 -7.94 3.73
C PHE A 79 -12.34 -8.59 3.87
N LYS A 80 -12.94 -9.06 2.76
CA LYS A 80 -14.16 -9.88 2.79
C LYS A 80 -13.87 -11.35 3.09
N HIS A 81 -12.61 -11.79 2.99
CA HIS A 81 -12.26 -13.18 3.21
C HIS A 81 -12.21 -13.51 4.71
N ALA A 82 -12.80 -14.64 5.10
CA ALA A 82 -12.93 -15.04 6.51
C ALA A 82 -11.58 -15.16 7.24
N LEU A 83 -10.51 -15.57 6.55
CA LEU A 83 -9.17 -15.71 7.13
C LEU A 83 -8.38 -14.39 7.18
N VAL A 84 -8.87 -13.30 6.57
CA VAL A 84 -8.21 -12.00 6.60
C VAL A 84 -8.84 -11.13 7.68
N PRO A 85 -8.19 -10.95 8.84
CA PRO A 85 -8.72 -10.10 9.90
C PRO A 85 -8.72 -8.63 9.50
N LYS A 86 -9.42 -7.81 10.29
CA LYS A 86 -9.42 -6.35 10.09
C LYS A 86 -8.07 -5.76 10.50
N HIS A 87 -7.52 -4.93 9.63
CA HIS A 87 -6.26 -4.22 9.84
C HIS A 87 -6.52 -2.71 9.90
N GLU A 88 -6.02 -2.04 10.93
CA GLU A 88 -6.18 -0.60 11.15
C GLU A 88 -4.82 0.03 11.45
N ILE A 89 -4.55 1.20 10.87
CA ILE A 89 -3.34 1.98 11.16
C ILE A 89 -3.54 2.71 12.49
N LEU A 90 -2.59 2.56 13.41
CA LEU A 90 -2.60 3.30 14.67
C LEU A 90 -2.00 4.69 14.49
N SER A 91 -2.58 5.68 15.17
CA SER A 91 -1.99 7.02 15.25
C SER A 91 -0.73 7.03 16.13
N SER A 92 0.16 7.98 15.90
CA SER A 92 1.41 8.15 16.66
C SER A 92 1.19 8.22 18.17
N GLU A 93 0.16 8.92 18.63
CA GLU A 93 -0.22 9.00 20.05
C GLU A 93 -0.60 7.65 20.64
N LYS A 94 -1.41 6.85 19.91
CA LYS A 94 -1.81 5.51 20.35
C LYS A 94 -0.62 4.56 20.38
N VAL A 95 0.31 4.71 19.44
CA VAL A 95 1.55 3.94 19.41
C VAL A 95 2.40 4.24 20.64
N LYS A 96 2.60 5.53 20.99
CA LYS A 96 3.36 5.91 22.20
C LYS A 96 2.76 5.28 23.46
N ARG A 97 1.45 5.44 23.67
CA ARG A 97 0.73 4.85 24.82
C ARG A 97 0.85 3.33 24.88
N LEU A 98 0.86 2.66 23.73
CA LEU A 98 1.02 1.21 23.64
C LEU A 98 2.43 0.78 24.06
N LEU A 99 3.45 1.47 23.54
CA LEU A 99 4.85 1.17 23.87
C LEU A 99 5.14 1.41 25.36
N GLU A 100 4.59 2.49 25.92
CA GLU A 100 4.64 2.79 27.36
C GLU A 100 3.92 1.72 28.18
N LYS A 101 2.68 1.37 27.83
CA LYS A 101 1.88 0.38 28.56
C LYS A 101 2.58 -0.98 28.67
N TYR A 102 3.19 -1.43 27.57
CA TYR A 102 3.87 -2.72 27.52
C TYR A 102 5.36 -2.64 27.86
N HIS A 103 5.90 -1.44 28.12
CA HIS A 103 7.33 -1.20 28.37
C HIS A 103 8.24 -1.81 27.29
N ILE A 104 7.83 -1.69 26.02
CA ILE A 104 8.55 -2.24 24.88
C ILE A 104 9.02 -1.15 23.93
N LYS A 105 10.08 -1.45 23.19
CA LYS A 105 10.58 -0.63 22.09
C LYS A 105 9.92 -1.06 20.78
N PRO A 106 9.79 -0.16 19.77
CA PRO A 106 9.09 -0.46 18.53
C PRO A 106 9.57 -1.72 17.81
N TYR A 107 10.89 -1.98 17.83
CA TYR A 107 11.50 -3.11 17.14
C TYR A 107 11.19 -4.48 17.76
N GLN A 108 10.68 -4.51 18.99
CA GLN A 108 10.25 -5.71 19.70
C GLN A 108 8.82 -6.14 19.31
N LEU A 109 8.08 -5.27 18.61
CA LEU A 109 6.79 -5.65 18.05
C LEU A 109 6.96 -6.71 16.95
N PRO A 110 6.04 -7.69 16.85
CA PRO A 110 5.99 -8.59 15.71
C PRO A 110 5.97 -7.82 14.40
N ARG A 111 6.74 -8.29 13.42
CA ARG A 111 6.95 -7.55 12.16
C ARG A 111 5.97 -8.01 11.07
N ILE A 112 5.52 -7.08 10.24
CA ILE A 112 4.77 -7.34 9.02
C ILE A 112 5.47 -6.67 7.85
N LYS A 113 5.51 -7.32 6.68
CA LYS A 113 6.22 -6.77 5.52
C LYS A 113 5.40 -5.68 4.86
N ALA A 114 6.07 -4.62 4.41
CA ALA A 114 5.46 -3.59 3.58
C ALA A 114 4.99 -4.12 2.21
N SER A 115 5.48 -5.29 1.79
CA SER A 115 5.06 -5.98 0.57
C SER A 115 3.81 -6.84 0.75
N ASP A 116 3.30 -6.99 1.97
CA ASP A 116 2.07 -7.71 2.26
C ASP A 116 0.84 -7.00 1.66
N VAL A 117 -0.08 -7.76 1.07
CA VAL A 117 -1.25 -7.21 0.37
C VAL A 117 -2.17 -6.47 1.33
N ALA A 118 -2.35 -6.95 2.57
CA ALA A 118 -3.18 -6.28 3.57
C ALA A 118 -2.60 -4.91 3.95
N VAL A 119 -1.27 -4.81 4.06
CA VAL A 119 -0.54 -3.57 4.37
C VAL A 119 -0.62 -2.57 3.23
N ILE A 120 -0.45 -3.04 1.98
CA ILE A 120 -0.61 -2.20 0.78
C ILE A 120 -2.05 -1.68 0.69
N ALA A 121 -3.05 -2.54 0.91
CA ALA A 121 -4.46 -2.18 0.79
C ALA A 121 -4.91 -1.13 1.81
N ILE A 122 -4.37 -1.13 3.04
CA ILE A 122 -4.63 -0.07 4.04
C ILE A 122 -3.77 1.18 3.81
N GLY A 123 -2.77 1.12 2.93
CA GLY A 123 -1.86 2.23 2.65
C GLY A 123 -0.84 2.51 3.75
N ALA A 124 -0.49 1.50 4.56
CA ALA A 124 0.47 1.65 5.65
C ALA A 124 1.92 1.72 5.10
N LYS A 125 2.75 2.54 5.73
CA LYS A 125 4.14 2.76 5.37
C LYS A 125 5.09 2.05 6.34
N PRO A 126 6.33 1.76 5.93
CA PRO A 126 7.35 1.27 6.85
C PRO A 126 7.51 2.22 8.04
N GLY A 127 7.52 1.66 9.25
CA GLY A 127 7.52 2.41 10.51
C GLY A 127 6.14 2.55 11.15
N ASP A 128 5.05 2.37 10.41
CA ASP A 128 3.71 2.39 10.97
C ASP A 128 3.44 1.13 11.79
N VAL A 129 2.57 1.27 12.80
CA VAL A 129 2.08 0.13 13.60
C VAL A 129 0.64 -0.16 13.20
N VAL A 130 0.39 -1.42 12.83
CA VAL A 130 -0.91 -1.91 12.42
C VAL A 130 -1.54 -2.70 13.56
N LYS A 131 -2.78 -2.34 13.90
CA LYS A 131 -3.64 -3.09 14.79
C LYS A 131 -4.42 -4.12 13.99
N ILE A 132 -4.32 -5.38 14.40
CA ILE A 132 -4.99 -6.51 13.78
C ILE A 132 -6.03 -7.02 14.76
N ILE A 133 -7.30 -7.02 14.34
CA ILE A 133 -8.44 -7.48 15.14
C ILE A 133 -8.98 -8.75 14.50
N ARG A 134 -8.79 -9.89 15.18
CA ARG A 134 -9.32 -11.19 14.75
C ARG A 134 -10.34 -11.71 15.75
N GLN A 135 -11.33 -12.44 15.26
CA GLN A 135 -12.19 -13.24 16.13
C GLN A 135 -11.40 -14.48 16.57
N SER A 136 -11.44 -14.79 17.86
CA SER A 136 -10.78 -15.96 18.44
C SER A 136 -11.84 -16.82 19.11
N PRO A 137 -11.87 -18.15 18.89
CA PRO A 137 -12.85 -19.03 19.53
C PRO A 137 -12.72 -19.01 21.06
N THR A 138 -11.50 -18.85 21.58
CA THR A 138 -11.21 -18.81 23.02
C THR A 138 -11.46 -17.46 23.68
N ALA A 139 -11.00 -16.37 23.04
CA ALA A 139 -10.95 -15.04 23.65
C ALA A 139 -12.01 -14.07 23.09
N GLY A 140 -12.89 -14.53 22.19
CA GLY A 140 -13.85 -13.70 21.46
C GLY A 140 -13.18 -12.76 20.46
N LYS A 141 -12.50 -11.70 20.94
CA LYS A 141 -11.74 -10.74 20.14
C LYS A 141 -10.28 -10.71 20.58
N HIS A 142 -9.38 -11.05 19.66
CA HIS A 142 -7.95 -10.97 19.89
C HIS A 142 -7.34 -9.81 19.11
N ILE A 143 -6.63 -8.93 19.82
CA ILE A 143 -5.97 -7.76 19.26
C ILE A 143 -4.47 -8.01 19.24
N ALA A 144 -3.85 -7.88 18.06
CA ALA A 144 -2.41 -7.93 17.89
C ALA A 144 -1.90 -6.62 17.29
N HIS A 145 -0.67 -6.24 17.65
CA HIS A 145 0.00 -5.05 17.13
C HIS A 145 1.26 -5.46 16.38
N ARG A 146 1.43 -4.99 15.15
CA ARG A 146 2.57 -5.34 14.29
C ARG A 146 3.23 -4.10 13.70
N LEU A 147 4.57 -4.09 13.67
CA LEU A 147 5.37 -3.04 13.04
C LEU A 147 5.57 -3.35 11.55
N VAL A 148 5.29 -2.38 10.68
CA VAL A 148 5.55 -2.50 9.24
C VAL A 148 7.03 -2.28 8.98
N VAL A 149 7.67 -3.28 8.36
CA VAL A 149 9.09 -3.24 7.98
C VAL A 149 9.28 -3.35 6.47
N THR A 150 10.30 -2.69 5.94
CA THR A 150 10.74 -2.90 4.55
C THR A 150 11.33 -4.29 4.38
N ASP A 151 11.19 -4.86 3.18
CA ASP A 151 11.87 -6.11 2.85
C ASP A 151 13.39 -5.95 3.04
N PRO A 152 14.08 -6.94 3.63
CA PRO A 152 15.51 -6.85 3.99
C PRO A 152 16.45 -6.65 2.78
N LYS A 153 15.97 -6.78 1.55
CA LYS A 153 16.75 -6.48 0.33
C LYS A 153 16.91 -4.97 0.04
N ALA A 154 16.18 -4.10 0.75
CA ALA A 154 16.45 -2.67 0.73
C ALA A 154 17.46 -2.37 1.84
N LYS A 155 18.75 -2.21 1.48
CA LYS A 155 19.84 -1.81 2.40
C LYS A 155 19.34 -0.73 3.36
N ILE A 156 19.20 -1.09 4.63
CA ILE A 156 19.04 -0.12 5.71
C ILE A 156 20.42 0.51 5.88
N LYS A 157 20.60 1.74 5.38
CA LYS A 157 21.61 2.62 5.95
C LYS A 157 21.03 3.10 7.28
N LEU A 158 21.56 2.53 8.37
CA LEU A 158 21.59 3.22 9.65
C LEU A 158 22.48 4.47 9.50
#